data_AF-A0A9P4XZP6-F1
#
_entry.id   AF-A0A9P4XZP6-F1
#
_cell.length_a   1.000
_cell.length_b   1.000
_cell.length_c   1.000
_cell.angle_alpha   90.00
_cell.angle_beta   90.00
_cell.angle_gamma   90.00
#
_symmetry.space_group_name_H-M   'P 1'
#
loop_
_entity.id
_entity.type
_entity.pdbx_description
1 polymer ?
#
loop_
_entity_poly.entity_id
_entity_poly.type
_entity_poly.pdbx_seq_one_letter_code
_entity_poly.pdbx_strand_id
1 'polypeptide(L)'
;MVWIHGGGYGTGQGNTEFWELLSTNDNGFILVLIQYRLGAFGWLSSEDLVKSGGIPNAGLHDMRFSLQWVQSHISKFGGDPDRVTISGESAGAGAVMLLAMTNGGGEGTSLFSNAITASPYLPTQWDYNGLEPTQAYKRFAAGAGCADSLKNHSALDCLVAADTITLQNTSAHVSGGYKYGQWVFVPVTDTDLLTERPSTQLNAGRVNGLRMLTSNNADEGQGFVPQNITSATNFEEFVTGLFPLMSSTDIDRLLEAYSIAPVIQGPLFSTLGDTGPTSLNQSEFATGQQQRANNLYAETTFVCPSYWLANAYSKSASGVHGSNSTKGAWKYQFSVPPSEHGADLDAYQAFNRETLGKGTMTAAARQAVQLAWGRFIIHDDPTLPEDIIRSLTTSANGTSTGENISAISSANWSRWSVDVSSGGNHMLNVNMTGGVPEVISWTPVDGTTINVTQMVNPGLEARFRMVNANSWEGGRGERCRLWQSLGAVVPE
;
A
#
# COMPACT_ATOMS: atom_id res chain seq x y z
N MET A 1 2.68 -18.50 1.57
CA MET A 1 2.32 -17.08 1.68
C MET A 1 1.56 -16.84 2.97
N VAL A 2 1.96 -15.86 3.77
CA VAL A 2 1.21 -15.37 4.93
C VAL A 2 0.56 -14.05 4.53
N TRP A 3 -0.77 -13.98 4.57
CA TRP A 3 -1.54 -12.78 4.20
C TRP A 3 -1.92 -11.97 5.44
N ILE A 4 -1.64 -10.67 5.39
CA ILE A 4 -2.00 -9.67 6.39
C ILE A 4 -3.07 -8.78 5.76
N HIS A 5 -4.27 -8.76 6.36
CA HIS A 5 -5.39 -8.00 5.83
C HIS A 5 -5.20 -6.48 6.02
N GLY A 6 -5.83 -5.69 5.14
CA GLY A 6 -5.91 -4.23 5.24
C GLY A 6 -6.97 -3.74 6.22
N GLY A 7 -7.42 -2.49 6.03
CA GLY A 7 -8.46 -1.84 6.84
C GLY A 7 -7.96 -0.71 7.74
N GLY A 8 -6.89 -0.03 7.33
CA GLY A 8 -6.39 1.18 8.01
C GLY A 8 -5.92 0.98 9.44
N TYR A 9 -5.56 -0.25 9.83
CA TYR A 9 -5.24 -0.66 11.19
C TYR A 9 -6.42 -0.60 12.19
N GLY A 10 -7.59 -0.09 11.79
CA GLY A 10 -8.78 0.04 12.62
C GLY A 10 -9.89 -0.98 12.34
N THR A 11 -9.88 -1.60 11.16
CA THR A 11 -10.90 -2.56 10.70
C THR A 11 -10.26 -3.71 9.91
N GLY A 12 -11.05 -4.70 9.53
CA GLY A 12 -10.60 -5.83 8.71
C GLY A 12 -10.64 -7.17 9.43
N GLN A 13 -10.35 -8.23 8.68
CA GLN A 13 -10.39 -9.62 9.14
C GLN A 13 -9.58 -10.52 8.20
N GLY A 14 -8.95 -11.54 8.77
CA GLY A 14 -8.17 -12.59 8.10
C GLY A 14 -9.01 -13.80 7.72
N ASN A 15 -10.16 -13.58 7.06
CA ASN A 15 -11.01 -14.63 6.48
C ASN A 15 -11.21 -14.45 4.97
N THR A 16 -10.30 -13.71 4.33
CA THR A 16 -10.35 -13.40 2.91
C THR A 16 -10.15 -14.64 2.03
N GLU A 17 -10.95 -14.78 0.97
CA GLU A 17 -10.88 -15.91 0.05
C GLU A 17 -9.89 -15.67 -1.11
N PHE A 18 -9.00 -16.66 -1.33
CA PHE A 18 -7.95 -16.64 -2.36
C PHE A 18 -7.97 -17.90 -3.25
N TRP A 19 -9.11 -18.59 -3.34
CA TRP A 19 -9.20 -19.88 -4.01
C TRP A 19 -8.76 -19.81 -5.48
N GLU A 20 -9.05 -18.71 -6.19
CA GLU A 20 -8.62 -18.53 -7.58
C GLU A 20 -7.12 -18.33 -7.72
N LEU A 21 -6.52 -17.52 -6.84
CA LEU A 21 -5.07 -17.33 -6.82
C LEU A 21 -4.37 -18.67 -6.59
N LEU A 22 -4.89 -19.50 -5.69
CA LEU A 22 -4.37 -20.86 -5.44
C LEU A 22 -4.59 -21.76 -6.65
N SER A 23 -5.80 -21.81 -7.22
CA SER A 23 -6.12 -22.69 -8.35
C SER A 23 -5.35 -22.35 -9.62
N THR A 24 -5.17 -21.05 -9.91
CA THR A 24 -4.40 -20.59 -11.08
C THR A 24 -2.91 -20.95 -10.95
N ASN A 25 -2.42 -21.14 -9.73
CA ASN A 25 -1.04 -21.55 -9.46
C ASN A 25 -0.94 -23.03 -9.05
N ASP A 26 -1.86 -23.88 -9.53
CA ASP A 26 -1.88 -25.33 -9.32
C ASP A 26 -1.80 -25.75 -7.83
N ASN A 27 -2.30 -24.91 -6.93
CA ASN A 27 -2.16 -25.07 -5.47
C ASN A 27 -0.69 -25.25 -5.02
N GLY A 28 0.26 -24.63 -5.72
CA GLY A 28 1.70 -24.80 -5.51
C GLY A 28 2.28 -24.15 -4.25
N PHE A 29 1.45 -23.46 -3.43
CA PHE A 29 1.88 -22.87 -2.16
C PHE A 29 0.76 -22.92 -1.11
N ILE A 30 1.17 -22.86 0.17
CA ILE A 30 0.25 -22.78 1.31
C ILE A 30 -0.11 -21.32 1.60
N LEU A 31 -1.39 -21.05 1.83
CA LEU A 31 -1.88 -19.78 2.32
C LEU A 31 -2.14 -19.85 3.83
N VAL A 32 -1.60 -18.88 4.57
CA VAL A 32 -1.89 -18.64 5.99
C VAL A 32 -2.54 -17.27 6.11
N LEU A 33 -3.76 -17.21 6.65
CA LEU A 33 -4.44 -15.96 6.97
C LEU A 33 -4.31 -15.71 8.48
N ILE A 34 -3.98 -14.48 8.88
CA ILE A 34 -3.78 -14.13 10.30
C ILE A 34 -4.74 -13.03 10.75
N GLN A 35 -5.11 -13.09 12.02
CA GLN A 35 -5.73 -11.97 12.74
C GLN A 35 -4.63 -11.17 13.45
N TYR A 36 -4.84 -9.86 13.59
CA TYR A 36 -4.08 -9.00 14.49
C TYR A 36 -5.01 -8.00 15.18
N ARG A 37 -4.63 -7.49 16.35
CA ARG A 37 -5.45 -6.49 17.06
C ARG A 37 -5.54 -5.18 16.28
N LEU A 38 -6.73 -4.58 16.30
CA LEU A 38 -7.09 -3.38 15.54
C LEU A 38 -7.44 -2.20 16.46
N GLY A 39 -7.43 -1.00 15.90
CA GLY A 39 -7.79 0.24 16.58
C GLY A 39 -6.99 0.43 17.88
N ALA A 40 -7.66 0.93 18.92
CA ALA A 40 -7.04 1.11 20.23
C ALA A 40 -6.54 -0.22 20.86
N PHE A 41 -7.01 -1.39 20.45
CA PHE A 41 -6.50 -2.65 21.00
C PHE A 41 -5.12 -3.03 20.43
N GLY A 42 -4.83 -2.60 19.20
CA GLY A 42 -3.58 -2.91 18.50
C GLY A 42 -2.55 -1.78 18.53
N TRP A 43 -3.01 -0.53 18.62
CA TRP A 43 -2.18 0.63 18.25
C TRP A 43 -2.27 1.78 19.26
N LEU A 44 -2.76 1.51 20.47
CA LEU A 44 -2.71 2.48 21.55
C LEU A 44 -1.27 2.76 21.94
N SER A 45 -0.93 4.03 22.12
CA SER A 45 0.41 4.44 22.47
C SER A 45 0.41 5.74 23.27
N SER A 46 1.24 5.80 24.31
CA SER A 46 1.61 7.02 25.02
C SER A 46 2.74 6.71 26.01
N GLU A 47 3.37 7.76 26.56
CA GLU A 47 4.28 7.60 27.70
C GLU A 47 3.58 6.99 28.93
N ASP A 48 2.33 7.37 29.19
CA ASP A 48 1.55 6.86 30.32
C ASP A 48 1.21 5.38 30.16
N LEU A 49 0.94 4.94 28.93
CA LEU A 49 0.73 3.53 28.60
C LEU A 49 1.97 2.70 28.96
N VAL A 50 3.15 3.14 28.52
CA VAL A 50 4.43 2.43 28.76
C VAL A 50 4.76 2.39 30.25
N LYS A 51 4.58 3.50 30.98
CA LYS A 51 4.77 3.55 32.44
C LYS A 51 3.84 2.61 33.21
N SER A 52 2.67 2.31 32.64
CA SER A 52 1.70 1.36 33.20
C SER A 52 1.97 -0.10 32.80
N GLY A 53 3.08 -0.37 32.07
CA GLY A 53 3.43 -1.71 31.60
C GLY A 53 2.80 -2.11 30.26
N GLY A 54 2.12 -1.19 29.57
CA GLY A 54 1.64 -1.41 28.21
C GLY A 54 2.77 -1.33 27.17
N ILE A 55 2.58 -1.97 26.03
CA ILE A 55 3.56 -2.01 24.94
C ILE A 55 2.90 -1.41 23.69
N PRO A 56 3.48 -0.36 23.07
CA PRO A 56 3.01 0.18 21.79
C PRO A 56 3.06 -0.88 20.67
N ASN A 57 2.39 -0.61 19.55
CA ASN A 57 2.41 -1.50 18.37
C ASN A 57 2.02 -2.97 18.67
N ALA A 58 1.09 -3.19 19.59
CA ALA A 58 0.62 -4.51 19.98
C ALA A 58 0.14 -5.35 18.77
N GLY A 59 -0.47 -4.73 17.76
CA GLY A 59 -0.84 -5.37 16.50
C GLY A 59 0.36 -5.86 15.68
N LEU A 60 1.48 -5.13 15.67
CA LEU A 60 2.72 -5.57 15.03
C LEU A 60 3.34 -6.77 15.77
N HIS A 61 3.27 -6.78 17.11
CA HIS A 61 3.68 -7.93 17.91
C HIS A 61 2.83 -9.18 17.61
N ASP A 62 1.51 -9.03 17.40
CA ASP A 62 0.63 -10.14 17.02
C ASP A 62 1.05 -10.76 15.68
N MET A 63 1.36 -9.91 14.69
CA MET A 63 1.83 -10.37 13.38
C MET A 63 3.18 -11.08 13.48
N ARG A 64 4.13 -10.51 14.23
CA ARG A 64 5.44 -11.12 14.46
C ARG A 64 5.32 -12.48 15.17
N PHE A 65 4.46 -12.59 16.17
CA PHE A 65 4.15 -13.85 16.83
C PHE A 65 3.53 -14.87 15.87
N SER A 66 2.63 -14.43 14.99
CA SER A 66 2.05 -15.29 13.96
C SER A 66 3.12 -15.83 12.99
N LEU A 67 4.12 -15.02 12.63
CA LEU A 67 5.26 -15.49 11.82
C LEU A 67 6.15 -16.49 12.59
N GLN A 68 6.37 -16.30 13.88
CA GLN A 68 7.07 -17.28 14.73
C GLN A 68 6.33 -18.61 14.80
N TRP A 69 4.98 -18.56 14.87
CA TRP A 69 4.14 -19.75 14.80
C TRP A 69 4.31 -20.45 13.45
N VAL A 70 4.29 -19.70 12.34
CA VAL A 70 4.54 -20.25 10.98
C VAL A 70 5.91 -20.93 10.94
N GLN A 71 6.96 -20.27 11.37
CA GLN A 71 8.32 -20.84 11.44
C GLN A 71 8.35 -22.15 12.24
N SER A 72 7.64 -22.20 13.37
CA SER A 72 7.66 -23.36 14.28
C SER A 72 6.78 -24.53 13.81
N HIS A 73 5.80 -24.30 12.95
CA HIS A 73 4.71 -25.25 12.73
C HIS A 73 4.32 -25.50 11.28
N ILE A 74 4.69 -24.65 10.31
CA ILE A 74 4.18 -24.75 8.94
C ILE A 74 4.60 -26.05 8.24
N SER A 75 5.73 -26.65 8.65
CA SER A 75 6.18 -27.96 8.17
C SER A 75 5.19 -29.09 8.44
N LYS A 76 4.37 -28.98 9.49
CA LYS A 76 3.29 -29.94 9.78
C LYS A 76 2.13 -29.88 8.79
N PHE A 77 2.02 -28.78 8.05
CA PHE A 77 1.01 -28.55 7.01
C PHE A 77 1.59 -28.78 5.61
N GLY A 78 2.84 -29.22 5.50
CA GLY A 78 3.55 -29.41 4.23
C GLY A 78 4.26 -28.17 3.69
N GLY A 79 4.34 -27.09 4.47
CA GLY A 79 5.04 -25.88 4.07
C GLY A 79 6.52 -25.90 4.44
N ASP A 80 7.30 -25.08 3.76
CA ASP A 80 8.73 -24.92 4.03
C ASP A 80 8.95 -23.63 4.85
N PRO A 81 9.42 -23.70 6.12
CA PRO A 81 9.67 -22.53 6.95
C PRO A 81 10.77 -21.61 6.39
N ASP A 82 11.68 -22.11 5.54
CA ASP A 82 12.71 -21.31 4.88
C ASP A 82 12.15 -20.56 3.64
N ARG A 83 10.91 -20.85 3.24
CA ARG A 83 10.24 -20.28 2.07
C ARG A 83 8.92 -19.60 2.42
N VAL A 84 9.01 -18.64 3.34
CA VAL A 84 7.88 -17.81 3.75
C VAL A 84 7.89 -16.49 2.97
N THR A 85 6.80 -16.25 2.23
CA THR A 85 6.48 -14.93 1.65
C THR A 85 5.39 -14.27 2.48
N ILE A 86 5.63 -13.09 3.04
CA ILE A 86 4.58 -12.26 3.66
C ILE A 86 3.93 -11.38 2.59
N SER A 87 2.63 -11.13 2.71
CA SER A 87 1.87 -10.35 1.74
C SER A 87 0.78 -9.55 2.43
N GLY A 88 0.41 -8.41 1.88
CA GLY A 88 -0.77 -7.67 2.33
C GLY A 88 -1.21 -6.62 1.33
N GLU A 89 -2.37 -6.03 1.60
CA GLU A 89 -2.95 -4.89 0.89
C GLU A 89 -3.25 -3.75 1.88
N SER A 90 -3.15 -2.50 1.43
CA SER A 90 -3.44 -1.32 2.26
C SER A 90 -2.64 -1.31 3.57
N ALA A 91 -3.30 -1.21 4.73
CA ALA A 91 -2.67 -1.34 6.05
C ALA A 91 -1.94 -2.68 6.27
N GLY A 92 -2.36 -3.75 5.60
CA GLY A 92 -1.64 -5.03 5.61
C GLY A 92 -0.33 -4.95 4.83
N ALA A 93 -0.32 -4.24 3.69
CA ALA A 93 0.91 -3.93 2.96
C ALA A 93 1.82 -2.96 3.73
N GLY A 94 1.24 -2.00 4.45
CA GLY A 94 1.96 -1.14 5.41
C GLY A 94 2.57 -1.96 6.55
N ALA A 95 1.84 -2.94 7.09
CA ALA A 95 2.36 -3.86 8.09
C ALA A 95 3.50 -4.74 7.55
N VAL A 96 3.42 -5.22 6.30
CA VAL A 96 4.53 -5.92 5.64
C VAL A 96 5.78 -5.03 5.55
N MET A 97 5.61 -3.75 5.19
CA MET A 97 6.70 -2.78 5.22
C MET A 97 7.31 -2.63 6.62
N LEU A 98 6.49 -2.51 7.66
CA LEU A 98 6.96 -2.37 9.04
C LEU A 98 7.66 -3.64 9.54
N LEU A 99 7.16 -4.83 9.21
CA LEU A 99 7.83 -6.11 9.50
C LEU A 99 9.19 -6.19 8.80
N ALA A 100 9.30 -5.70 7.57
CA ALA A 100 10.58 -5.57 6.87
C ALA A 100 11.54 -4.60 7.56
N MET A 101 11.04 -3.65 8.36
CA MET A 101 11.87 -2.70 9.10
C MET A 101 12.22 -3.14 10.52
N THR A 102 11.47 -4.07 11.12
CA THR A 102 11.66 -4.43 12.53
C THR A 102 13.12 -4.75 12.90
N ASN A 103 13.54 -4.33 14.09
CA ASN A 103 14.90 -4.49 14.60
C ASN A 103 15.97 -3.94 13.63
N GLY A 104 15.67 -2.84 12.95
CA GLY A 104 16.58 -2.19 12.01
C GLY A 104 16.95 -3.07 10.79
N GLY A 105 16.10 -4.03 10.42
CA GLY A 105 16.42 -5.02 9.39
C GLY A 105 17.40 -6.12 9.85
N GLY A 106 17.60 -6.26 11.16
CA GLY A 106 18.55 -7.22 11.76
C GLY A 106 18.03 -8.66 11.89
N GLU A 107 16.75 -8.91 11.63
CA GLU A 107 16.17 -10.26 11.68
C GLU A 107 16.50 -11.08 10.42
N GLY A 108 16.99 -10.44 9.35
CA GLY A 108 17.35 -11.11 8.11
C GLY A 108 16.18 -11.92 7.55
N THR A 109 16.36 -13.21 7.33
CA THR A 109 15.32 -14.12 6.82
C THR A 109 14.67 -14.99 7.90
N SER A 110 14.91 -14.69 9.18
CA SER A 110 14.49 -15.58 10.28
C SER A 110 12.98 -15.77 10.40
N LEU A 111 12.18 -14.82 9.92
CA LEU A 111 10.71 -14.91 9.92
C LEU A 111 10.12 -15.08 8.53
N PHE A 112 10.74 -14.48 7.51
CA PHE A 112 10.31 -14.57 6.12
C PHE A 112 11.45 -14.29 5.15
N SER A 113 11.35 -14.87 3.95
CA SER A 113 12.34 -14.73 2.88
C SER A 113 11.94 -13.67 1.86
N ASN A 114 10.64 -13.55 1.55
CA ASN A 114 10.13 -12.62 0.54
C ASN A 114 8.93 -11.83 1.04
N ALA A 115 8.62 -10.72 0.39
CA ALA A 115 7.50 -9.85 0.73
C ALA A 115 6.76 -9.37 -0.53
N ILE A 116 5.44 -9.28 -0.45
CA ILE A 116 4.55 -8.66 -1.45
C ILE A 116 3.77 -7.53 -0.79
N THR A 117 3.74 -6.36 -1.41
CA THR A 117 2.97 -5.20 -0.91
C THR A 117 2.08 -4.63 -2.00
N ALA A 118 0.76 -4.81 -1.86
CA ALA A 118 -0.23 -4.13 -2.69
C ALA A 118 -0.65 -2.82 -2.01
N SER A 119 -0.24 -1.68 -2.58
CA SER A 119 -0.63 -0.36 -2.06
C SER A 119 -0.27 -0.15 -0.58
N PRO A 120 1.03 -0.20 -0.20
CA PRO A 120 1.47 -0.08 1.20
C PRO A 120 0.99 1.22 1.84
N TYR A 121 0.13 1.12 2.85
CA TYR A 121 -0.41 2.25 3.59
C TYR A 121 0.57 2.75 4.66
N LEU A 122 1.14 3.93 4.42
CA LEU A 122 1.96 4.69 5.35
C LEU A 122 1.19 5.94 5.84
N PRO A 123 0.47 5.86 6.97
CA PRO A 123 0.02 7.07 7.65
C PRO A 123 1.20 7.77 8.30
N THR A 124 0.99 9.01 8.74
CA THR A 124 1.88 9.73 9.66
C THR A 124 2.21 8.89 10.91
N GLN A 125 3.44 8.39 11.00
CA GLN A 125 3.99 7.62 12.12
C GLN A 125 4.69 8.54 13.13
N TRP A 126 4.00 8.76 14.24
CA TRP A 126 4.50 9.54 15.37
C TRP A 126 5.46 8.71 16.21
N ASP A 127 6.31 9.38 16.99
CA ASP A 127 6.94 8.74 18.15
C ASP A 127 5.85 8.25 19.11
N TYR A 128 6.09 7.13 19.80
CA TYR A 128 5.09 6.49 20.67
C TYR A 128 4.52 7.42 21.75
N ASN A 129 5.34 8.36 22.23
CA ASN A 129 4.98 9.39 23.22
C ASN A 129 4.73 10.77 22.59
N GLY A 130 4.59 10.84 21.27
CA GLY A 130 4.28 12.04 20.52
C GLY A 130 2.92 12.63 20.85
N LEU A 131 2.67 13.83 20.33
CA LEU A 131 1.46 14.60 20.65
C LEU A 131 0.18 13.83 20.27
N GLU A 132 0.08 13.36 19.03
CA GLU A 132 -1.13 12.69 18.54
C GLU A 132 -1.44 11.37 19.27
N PRO A 133 -0.50 10.39 19.38
CA PRO A 133 -0.80 9.15 20.13
C PRO A 133 -1.16 9.43 21.59
N THR A 134 -0.48 10.39 22.23
CA THR A 134 -0.81 10.80 23.61
C THR A 134 -2.22 11.39 23.73
N GLN A 135 -2.63 12.22 22.79
CA GLN A 135 -3.98 12.81 22.80
C GLN A 135 -5.05 11.76 22.46
N ALA A 136 -4.76 10.82 21.55
CA ALA A 136 -5.62 9.69 21.25
C ALA A 136 -5.82 8.80 22.48
N TYR A 137 -4.74 8.49 23.23
CA TYR A 137 -4.80 7.74 24.48
C TYR A 137 -5.70 8.42 25.52
N LYS A 138 -5.56 9.74 25.71
CA LYS A 138 -6.40 10.50 26.65
C LYS A 138 -7.87 10.53 26.24
N ARG A 139 -8.17 10.73 24.96
CA ARG A 139 -9.54 10.71 24.42
C ARG A 139 -10.17 9.32 24.58
N PHE A 140 -9.39 8.27 24.32
CA PHE A 140 -9.83 6.89 24.51
C PHE A 140 -10.11 6.57 25.97
N ALA A 141 -9.18 6.89 26.87
CA ALA A 141 -9.37 6.75 28.31
C ALA A 141 -10.60 7.54 28.80
N ALA A 142 -10.78 8.78 28.35
CA ALA A 142 -11.95 9.58 28.72
C ALA A 142 -13.27 8.98 28.22
N GLY A 143 -13.32 8.57 26.95
CA GLY A 143 -14.52 7.97 26.35
C GLY A 143 -14.89 6.62 26.95
N ALA A 144 -13.92 5.90 27.53
CA ALA A 144 -14.12 4.66 28.26
C ALA A 144 -14.45 4.87 29.76
N GLY A 145 -14.55 6.12 30.24
CA GLY A 145 -14.80 6.43 31.66
C GLY A 145 -13.58 6.34 32.57
N CYS A 146 -12.38 6.26 32.00
CA CYS A 146 -11.09 6.09 32.70
C CYS A 146 -10.28 7.40 32.86
N ALA A 147 -10.89 8.57 32.62
CA ALA A 147 -10.20 9.87 32.67
C ALA A 147 -9.48 10.14 34.00
N ASP A 148 -10.12 9.84 35.13
CA ASP A 148 -9.51 10.10 36.45
C ASP A 148 -8.29 9.22 36.71
N SER A 149 -8.24 8.02 36.12
CA SER A 149 -7.11 7.08 36.23
C SER A 149 -5.86 7.58 35.50
N LEU A 150 -5.99 8.56 34.59
CA LEU A 150 -4.84 9.22 33.96
C LEU A 150 -3.98 9.98 34.99
N LYS A 151 -4.59 10.51 36.06
CA LYS A 151 -3.89 11.31 37.08
C LYS A 151 -2.85 10.51 37.87
N ASN A 152 -3.04 9.19 37.97
CA ASN A 152 -2.20 8.29 38.76
C ASN A 152 -1.47 7.25 37.89
N HIS A 153 -1.39 7.45 36.57
CA HIS A 153 -0.82 6.49 35.62
C HIS A 153 -1.41 5.07 35.76
N SER A 154 -2.71 4.96 36.04
CA SER A 154 -3.44 3.69 36.20
C SER A 154 -4.56 3.53 35.17
N ALA A 155 -4.57 4.35 34.13
CA ALA A 155 -5.62 4.32 33.11
C ALA A 155 -5.64 2.98 32.35
N LEU A 156 -4.50 2.32 32.19
CA LEU A 156 -4.45 0.99 31.56
C LEU A 156 -5.25 -0.06 32.35
N ASP A 157 -5.12 -0.12 33.68
CA ASP A 157 -5.88 -1.07 34.50
C ASP A 157 -7.39 -0.86 34.38
N CYS A 158 -7.82 0.41 34.39
CA CYS A 158 -9.22 0.77 34.16
C CYS A 158 -9.69 0.36 32.76
N LEU A 159 -8.89 0.60 31.73
CA LEU A 159 -9.19 0.22 30.35
C LEU A 159 -9.28 -1.32 30.20
N VAL A 160 -8.40 -2.08 30.84
CA VAL A 160 -8.42 -3.55 30.82
C VAL A 160 -9.68 -4.10 31.52
N ALA A 161 -10.16 -3.42 32.57
CA ALA A 161 -11.37 -3.79 33.29
C ALA A 161 -12.68 -3.33 32.62
N ALA A 162 -12.61 -2.45 31.62
CA ALA A 162 -13.78 -1.88 30.97
C ALA A 162 -14.47 -2.89 30.02
N ASP A 163 -15.76 -2.65 29.78
CA ASP A 163 -16.55 -3.46 28.84
C ASP A 163 -16.02 -3.34 27.40
N THR A 164 -15.92 -4.48 26.70
CA THR A 164 -15.32 -4.53 25.37
C THR A 164 -16.12 -3.75 24.32
N ILE A 165 -17.45 -3.71 24.43
CA ILE A 165 -18.30 -2.97 23.49
C ILE A 165 -18.11 -1.46 23.68
N THR A 166 -17.98 -1.03 24.93
CA THR A 166 -17.61 0.36 25.26
C THR A 166 -16.28 0.71 24.61
N LEU A 167 -15.23 -0.09 24.82
CA LEU A 167 -13.90 0.15 24.23
C LEU A 167 -13.93 0.16 22.70
N GLN A 168 -14.65 -0.76 22.06
CA GLN A 168 -14.78 -0.80 20.59
C GLN A 168 -15.46 0.47 20.05
N ASN A 169 -16.59 0.87 20.65
CA ASN A 169 -17.32 2.07 20.26
C ASN A 169 -16.49 3.33 20.50
N THR A 170 -15.78 3.42 21.62
CA THR A 170 -14.88 4.53 21.90
C THR A 170 -13.73 4.58 20.91
N SER A 171 -13.11 3.45 20.58
CA SER A 171 -12.04 3.37 19.57
C SER A 171 -12.52 3.88 18.21
N ALA A 172 -13.69 3.42 17.76
CA ALA A 172 -14.30 3.87 16.51
C ALA A 172 -14.63 5.37 16.53
N HIS A 173 -15.22 5.87 17.64
CA HIS A 173 -15.58 7.27 17.78
C HIS A 173 -14.35 8.19 17.77
N VAL A 174 -13.29 7.84 18.50
CA VAL A 174 -12.06 8.64 18.55
C VAL A 174 -11.38 8.67 17.17
N SER A 175 -11.39 7.55 16.43
CA SER A 175 -10.85 7.52 15.07
C SER A 175 -11.71 8.29 14.07
N GLY A 176 -13.05 8.16 14.14
CA GLY A 176 -13.96 8.87 13.24
C GLY A 176 -13.96 10.39 13.43
N GLY A 177 -13.53 10.88 14.59
CA GLY A 177 -13.37 12.31 14.88
C GLY A 177 -11.99 12.88 14.58
N TYR A 178 -11.10 12.15 13.89
CA TYR A 178 -9.74 12.60 13.60
C TYR A 178 -9.67 13.51 12.36
N LYS A 179 -8.90 13.14 11.33
CA LYS A 179 -8.81 13.83 10.04
C LYS A 179 -9.54 12.99 8.99
N TYR A 180 -10.13 13.67 8.00
CA TYR A 180 -10.82 12.99 6.90
C TYR A 180 -9.91 11.95 6.25
N GLY A 181 -10.43 10.73 6.02
CA GLY A 181 -9.67 9.64 5.39
C GLY A 181 -8.50 9.10 6.22
N GLN A 182 -8.35 9.49 7.49
CA GLN A 182 -7.23 9.06 8.33
C GLN A 182 -7.66 8.29 9.57
N TRP A 183 -6.76 7.42 10.03
CA TRP A 183 -6.91 6.65 11.25
C TRP A 183 -6.05 7.24 12.34
N VAL A 184 -6.55 7.26 13.58
CA VAL A 184 -5.83 7.85 14.72
C VAL A 184 -4.99 6.82 15.49
N PHE A 185 -5.44 5.56 15.51
CA PHE A 185 -4.73 4.45 16.14
C PHE A 185 -3.97 3.71 15.04
N VAL A 186 -2.73 4.13 14.84
CA VAL A 186 -1.84 3.67 13.77
C VAL A 186 -0.46 3.31 14.35
N PRO A 187 0.41 2.61 13.60
CA PRO A 187 1.77 2.32 14.04
C PRO A 187 2.54 3.57 14.49
N VAL A 188 3.42 3.39 15.48
CA VAL A 188 4.30 4.44 16.03
C VAL A 188 5.76 4.01 15.99
N THR A 189 6.69 4.97 16.05
CA THR A 189 8.10 4.70 16.34
C THR A 189 8.24 4.44 17.85
N ASP A 190 8.46 3.19 18.22
CA ASP A 190 8.43 2.69 19.62
C ASP A 190 9.80 2.50 20.26
N THR A 191 10.88 2.78 19.51
CA THR A 191 12.28 2.63 19.95
C THR A 191 12.73 1.21 20.29
N ASP A 192 11.87 0.20 20.06
CA ASP A 192 12.16 -1.23 20.25
C ASP A 192 12.08 -1.96 18.91
N LEU A 193 10.88 -2.28 18.43
CA LEU A 193 10.70 -2.91 17.12
C LEU A 193 10.94 -1.92 15.98
N LEU A 194 10.43 -0.70 16.12
CA LEU A 194 10.52 0.37 15.12
C LEU A 194 11.34 1.51 15.71
N THR A 195 12.63 1.52 15.39
CA THR A 195 13.60 2.48 15.94
C THR A 195 13.77 3.74 15.09
N GLU A 196 13.33 3.71 13.84
CA GLU A 196 13.45 4.82 12.88
C GLU A 196 12.21 4.91 11.99
N ARG A 197 11.99 6.11 11.43
CA ARG A 197 10.91 6.35 10.46
C ARG A 197 11.14 5.60 9.15
N PRO A 198 10.08 5.21 8.42
CA PRO A 198 10.19 4.53 7.14
C PRO A 198 11.04 5.25 6.10
N SER A 199 10.90 6.57 5.90
CA SER A 199 11.75 7.33 4.97
C SER A 199 13.23 7.19 5.26
N THR A 200 13.61 7.17 6.55
CA THR A 200 15.01 7.13 6.96
C THR A 200 15.58 5.72 6.79
N GLN A 201 14.89 4.72 7.34
CA GLN A 201 15.39 3.36 7.33
C GLN A 201 15.36 2.72 5.93
N LEU A 202 14.27 2.90 5.17
CA LEU A 202 14.16 2.37 3.81
C LEU A 202 15.17 3.07 2.88
N ASN A 203 15.43 4.37 3.06
CA ASN A 203 16.46 5.06 2.29
C ASN A 203 17.85 4.45 2.51
N ALA A 204 18.13 4.00 3.73
CA ALA A 204 19.37 3.32 4.07
C ALA A 204 19.45 1.85 3.62
N GLY A 205 18.37 1.29 3.06
CA GLY A 205 18.34 -0.09 2.58
C GLY A 205 18.38 -1.15 3.68
N ARG A 206 18.05 -0.78 4.93
CA ARG A 206 18.05 -1.68 6.08
C ARG A 206 16.71 -2.40 6.21
N VAL A 207 16.62 -3.59 5.61
CA VAL A 207 15.40 -4.40 5.56
C VAL A 207 15.67 -5.88 5.83
N ASN A 208 14.75 -6.50 6.56
CA ASN A 208 14.57 -7.95 6.66
C ASN A 208 14.12 -8.52 5.31
N GLY A 209 14.26 -9.84 5.13
CA GLY A 209 13.93 -10.52 3.89
C GLY A 209 14.92 -10.26 2.75
N LEU A 210 14.70 -10.96 1.64
CA LEU A 210 15.54 -10.93 0.46
C LEU A 210 14.88 -10.22 -0.71
N ARG A 211 13.61 -10.51 -1.00
CA ARG A 211 12.94 -9.98 -2.19
C ARG A 211 11.64 -9.28 -1.89
N MET A 212 11.35 -8.28 -2.71
CA MET A 212 10.13 -7.49 -2.65
C MET A 212 9.41 -7.46 -4.01
N LEU A 213 8.12 -7.73 -4.02
CA LEU A 213 7.22 -7.40 -5.12
C LEU A 213 6.23 -6.34 -4.61
N THR A 214 6.35 -5.11 -5.08
CA THR A 214 5.50 -4.01 -4.58
C THR A 214 4.68 -3.37 -5.69
N SER A 215 3.49 -2.90 -5.34
CA SER A 215 2.60 -2.20 -6.26
C SER A 215 1.86 -1.03 -5.63
N ASN A 216 1.19 -0.29 -6.49
CA ASN A 216 0.17 0.70 -6.17
C ASN A 216 -0.88 0.71 -7.29
N ASN A 217 -2.05 1.23 -6.98
CA ASN A 217 -3.08 1.55 -7.97
C ASN A 217 -2.85 2.96 -8.52
N ALA A 218 -3.39 3.27 -9.69
CA ALA A 218 -3.15 4.57 -10.32
C ALA A 218 -3.74 5.75 -9.52
N ASP A 219 -4.91 5.52 -8.89
CA ASP A 219 -5.77 6.54 -8.26
C ASP A 219 -6.10 6.21 -6.78
N GLU A 220 -5.05 6.03 -5.97
CA GLU A 220 -5.16 5.64 -4.55
C GLU A 220 -5.91 6.65 -3.68
N GLY A 221 -5.73 7.96 -3.94
CA GLY A 221 -6.02 8.99 -2.93
C GLY A 221 -7.48 9.43 -2.87
N GLN A 222 -8.28 9.12 -3.87
CA GLN A 222 -9.60 9.73 -4.08
C GLN A 222 -10.59 9.47 -2.92
N GLY A 223 -10.55 8.28 -2.31
CA GLY A 223 -11.37 7.95 -1.12
C GLY A 223 -10.88 8.58 0.19
N PHE A 224 -9.70 9.19 0.20
CA PHE A 224 -9.03 9.69 1.42
C PHE A 224 -8.88 11.22 1.45
N VAL A 225 -9.40 11.90 0.44
CA VAL A 225 -9.34 13.37 0.31
C VAL A 225 -10.77 13.93 0.27
N PRO A 226 -11.07 15.03 0.97
CA PRO A 226 -12.37 15.69 0.85
C PRO A 226 -12.64 16.13 -0.59
N GLN A 227 -13.85 15.89 -1.10
CA GLN A 227 -14.20 16.17 -2.50
C GLN A 227 -14.66 17.62 -2.74
N ASN A 228 -13.97 18.59 -2.14
CA ASN A 228 -14.31 20.02 -2.23
C ASN A 228 -13.09 20.95 -2.46
N ILE A 229 -11.95 20.40 -2.90
CA ILE A 229 -10.71 21.15 -3.13
C ILE A 229 -10.75 21.73 -4.54
N THR A 230 -11.24 22.97 -4.66
CA THR A 230 -11.54 23.59 -5.97
C THR A 230 -10.59 24.74 -6.36
N SER A 231 -9.76 25.22 -5.44
CA SER A 231 -8.84 26.35 -5.66
C SER A 231 -7.42 26.05 -5.16
N ALA A 232 -6.44 26.82 -5.65
CA ALA A 232 -5.07 26.71 -5.17
C ALA A 232 -4.95 27.00 -3.67
N THR A 233 -5.75 27.94 -3.15
CA THR A 233 -5.84 28.24 -1.72
C THR A 233 -6.35 27.03 -0.92
N ASN A 234 -7.41 26.36 -1.39
CA ASN A 234 -7.91 25.15 -0.69
C ASN A 234 -6.88 24.01 -0.72
N PHE A 235 -6.13 23.89 -1.80
CA PHE A 235 -5.05 22.91 -1.89
C PHE A 235 -3.93 23.21 -0.88
N GLU A 236 -3.52 24.47 -0.74
CA GLU A 236 -2.51 24.88 0.25
C GLU A 236 -2.98 24.70 1.70
N GLU A 237 -4.24 25.02 1.99
CA GLU A 237 -4.88 24.75 3.29
C GLU A 237 -4.90 23.25 3.60
N PHE A 238 -5.24 22.42 2.61
CA PHE A 238 -5.23 20.97 2.72
C PHE A 238 -3.83 20.44 3.05
N VAL A 239 -2.80 20.88 2.29
CA VAL A 239 -1.41 20.48 2.52
C VAL A 239 -0.94 20.90 3.92
N THR A 240 -1.21 22.12 4.34
CA THR A 240 -0.80 22.64 5.65
C THR A 240 -1.51 21.91 6.79
N GLY A 241 -2.78 21.52 6.61
CA GLY A 241 -3.53 20.72 7.57
C GLY A 241 -3.05 19.27 7.68
N LEU A 242 -2.58 18.69 6.57
CA LEU A 242 -1.95 17.37 6.57
C LEU A 242 -0.59 17.39 7.27
N PHE A 243 0.26 18.37 6.94
CA PHE A 243 1.66 18.44 7.37
C PHE A 243 1.96 19.71 8.19
N PRO A 244 1.41 19.84 9.41
CA PRO A 244 1.50 21.08 10.18
C PRO A 244 2.91 21.39 10.71
N LEU A 245 3.86 20.46 10.58
CA LEU A 245 5.25 20.62 11.04
C LEU A 245 6.21 21.06 9.91
N MET A 246 5.73 21.15 8.66
CA MET A 246 6.57 21.60 7.56
C MET A 246 6.91 23.09 7.68
N SER A 247 8.14 23.43 7.30
CA SER A 247 8.54 24.83 7.13
C SER A 247 7.85 25.45 5.91
N SER A 248 7.75 26.78 5.85
CA SER A 248 7.23 27.46 4.65
C SER A 248 8.04 27.11 3.39
N THR A 249 9.36 26.93 3.53
CA THR A 249 10.23 26.51 2.42
C THR A 249 9.90 25.09 1.93
N ASP A 250 9.58 24.16 2.82
CA ASP A 250 9.19 22.80 2.42
C ASP A 250 7.81 22.78 1.76
N ILE A 251 6.88 23.61 2.25
CA ILE A 251 5.58 23.83 1.60
C ILE A 251 5.79 24.40 0.19
N ASP A 252 6.60 25.44 0.01
CA ASP A 252 6.87 26.02 -1.32
C ASP A 252 7.42 24.99 -2.31
N ARG A 253 8.40 24.17 -1.87
CA ARG A 253 8.97 23.08 -2.67
C ARG A 253 7.91 22.06 -3.08
N LEU A 254 6.99 21.74 -2.17
CA LEU A 254 5.90 20.82 -2.42
C LEU A 254 4.87 21.41 -3.40
N LEU A 255 4.48 22.68 -3.21
CA LEU A 255 3.58 23.39 -4.11
C LEU A 255 4.15 23.45 -5.54
N GLU A 256 5.46 23.70 -5.69
CA GLU A 256 6.16 23.67 -6.98
C GLU A 256 6.12 22.28 -7.62
N ALA A 257 6.48 21.24 -6.86
CA ALA A 257 6.53 19.85 -7.36
C ALA A 257 5.15 19.31 -7.80
N TYR A 258 4.07 19.82 -7.21
CA TYR A 258 2.70 19.48 -7.59
C TYR A 258 2.04 20.54 -8.48
N SER A 259 2.80 21.49 -9.05
CA SER A 259 2.21 22.51 -9.92
C SER A 259 1.46 21.88 -11.10
N ILE A 260 0.30 22.45 -11.42
CA ILE A 260 -0.55 21.99 -12.52
C ILE A 260 -0.78 23.14 -13.51
N ALA A 261 -0.89 22.80 -14.79
CA ALA A 261 -1.39 23.73 -15.79
C ALA A 261 -2.84 24.14 -15.44
N PRO A 262 -3.32 25.29 -15.95
CA PRO A 262 -4.72 25.69 -15.80
C PRO A 262 -5.67 24.56 -16.22
N VAL A 263 -6.72 24.36 -15.42
CA VAL A 263 -7.67 23.27 -15.62
C VAL A 263 -8.38 23.44 -16.96
N ILE A 264 -8.24 22.44 -17.83
CA ILE A 264 -9.08 22.31 -19.02
C ILE A 264 -10.25 21.43 -18.60
N GLN A 265 -11.46 21.99 -18.60
CA GLN A 265 -12.68 21.21 -18.37
C GLN A 265 -12.75 20.11 -19.44
N GLY A 266 -12.91 18.86 -19.01
CA GLY A 266 -12.85 17.70 -19.89
C GLY A 266 -13.43 16.46 -19.24
N PRO A 267 -13.61 15.38 -20.02
CA PRO A 267 -14.11 14.11 -19.49
C PRO A 267 -13.14 13.56 -18.43
N LEU A 268 -13.68 12.96 -17.37
CA LEU A 268 -12.89 12.23 -16.38
C LEU A 268 -12.45 10.90 -17.00
N PHE A 269 -11.14 10.67 -17.07
CA PHE A 269 -10.55 9.50 -17.70
C PHE A 269 -9.20 9.16 -17.09
N SER A 270 -8.77 7.91 -17.27
CA SER A 270 -7.48 7.39 -16.85
C SER A 270 -6.35 8.05 -17.61
N THR A 271 -5.33 8.47 -16.88
CA THR A 271 -4.17 9.13 -17.45
C THR A 271 -3.47 8.24 -18.51
N LEU A 272 -2.78 8.87 -19.47
CA LEU A 272 -1.88 8.16 -20.38
C LEU A 272 -0.53 7.84 -19.71
N GLY A 273 -0.19 8.52 -18.63
CA GLY A 273 1.00 8.34 -17.80
C GLY A 273 2.31 8.84 -18.41
N ASP A 274 2.53 8.70 -19.71
CA ASP A 274 3.75 9.13 -20.42
C ASP A 274 3.63 10.49 -21.12
N THR A 275 2.41 10.95 -21.33
CA THR A 275 2.09 12.25 -21.94
C THR A 275 0.95 12.91 -21.17
N GLY A 276 0.91 14.24 -21.19
CA GLY A 276 -0.15 14.98 -20.50
C GLY A 276 -1.51 14.80 -21.18
N PRO A 277 -2.61 14.80 -20.41
CA PRO A 277 -2.70 14.98 -18.95
C PRO A 277 -2.26 13.74 -18.15
N THR A 278 -1.82 13.97 -16.90
CA THR A 278 -1.23 12.96 -15.99
C THR A 278 -1.99 12.94 -14.66
N SER A 279 -1.66 12.03 -13.75
CA SER A 279 -2.35 11.91 -12.45
C SER A 279 -2.25 13.17 -11.60
N LEU A 280 -1.31 14.08 -11.89
CA LEU A 280 -1.24 15.39 -11.25
C LEU A 280 -2.47 16.26 -11.51
N ASN A 281 -3.06 16.18 -12.70
CA ASN A 281 -4.12 17.10 -13.13
C ASN A 281 -5.42 16.42 -13.53
N GLN A 282 -5.43 15.11 -13.78
CA GLN A 282 -6.61 14.39 -14.27
C GLN A 282 -6.63 12.91 -13.90
N SER A 283 -7.82 12.40 -13.61
CA SER A 283 -8.17 10.98 -13.48
C SER A 283 -9.65 10.76 -13.81
N GLU A 284 -10.13 9.53 -13.61
CA GLU A 284 -11.54 9.14 -13.65
C GLU A 284 -12.38 9.74 -12.50
N PHE A 285 -11.73 10.25 -11.46
CA PHE A 285 -12.40 10.80 -10.28
C PHE A 285 -12.45 12.33 -10.26
N ALA A 286 -11.41 12.99 -10.78
CA ALA A 286 -11.32 14.44 -10.69
C ALA A 286 -10.43 15.06 -11.77
N THR A 287 -10.56 16.38 -11.92
CA THR A 287 -9.60 17.22 -12.63
C THR A 287 -9.12 18.37 -11.75
N GLY A 288 -8.01 18.99 -12.14
CA GLY A 288 -7.54 20.23 -11.53
C GLY A 288 -7.10 20.08 -10.07
N GLN A 289 -7.48 21.02 -9.22
CA GLN A 289 -7.02 21.09 -7.83
C GLN A 289 -7.49 19.89 -6.99
N GLN A 290 -8.68 19.34 -7.28
CA GLN A 290 -9.16 18.15 -6.58
C GLN A 290 -8.29 16.94 -6.93
N GLN A 291 -7.97 16.73 -8.21
CA GLN A 291 -7.08 15.64 -8.59
C GLN A 291 -5.65 15.84 -8.09
N ARG A 292 -5.16 17.09 -8.09
CA ARG A 292 -3.86 17.44 -7.51
C ARG A 292 -3.80 17.02 -6.04
N ALA A 293 -4.86 17.26 -5.26
CA ALA A 293 -4.97 16.84 -3.86
C ALA A 293 -5.06 15.31 -3.71
N ASN A 294 -5.90 14.65 -4.51
CA ASN A 294 -6.00 13.19 -4.56
C ASN A 294 -4.62 12.57 -4.83
N ASN A 295 -3.90 13.07 -5.83
CA ASN A 295 -2.59 12.54 -6.22
C ASN A 295 -1.51 12.84 -5.18
N LEU A 296 -1.55 14.00 -4.52
CA LEU A 296 -0.64 14.30 -3.42
C LEU A 296 -0.81 13.29 -2.28
N TYR A 297 -2.05 13.06 -1.85
CA TYR A 297 -2.31 12.09 -0.78
C TYR A 297 -1.98 10.65 -1.22
N ALA A 298 -2.28 10.30 -2.47
CA ALA A 298 -1.90 9.00 -3.05
C ALA A 298 -0.40 8.78 -2.94
N GLU A 299 0.40 9.78 -3.34
CA GLU A 299 1.85 9.69 -3.36
C GLU A 299 2.46 9.63 -1.96
N THR A 300 2.00 10.46 -1.01
CA THR A 300 2.52 10.44 0.36
C THR A 300 2.24 9.13 1.07
N THR A 301 1.07 8.55 0.82
CA THR A 301 0.48 7.56 1.72
C THR A 301 0.56 6.14 1.17
N PHE A 302 0.60 5.96 -0.16
CA PHE A 302 0.55 4.65 -0.81
C PHE A 302 1.63 4.47 -1.86
N VAL A 303 1.71 5.40 -2.81
CA VAL A 303 2.53 5.22 -4.00
C VAL A 303 4.01 5.35 -3.66
N CYS A 304 4.45 6.43 -3.00
CA CYS A 304 5.87 6.59 -2.71
C CYS A 304 6.45 5.56 -1.74
N PRO A 305 5.73 5.10 -0.70
CA PRO A 305 6.17 3.95 0.09
C PRO A 305 6.50 2.71 -0.76
N SER A 306 5.72 2.43 -1.82
CA SER A 306 6.03 1.35 -2.76
C SER A 306 7.34 1.56 -3.53
N TYR A 307 7.66 2.81 -3.91
CA TYR A 307 8.96 3.13 -4.53
C TYR A 307 10.11 2.96 -3.54
N TRP A 308 9.91 3.35 -2.28
CA TRP A 308 10.94 3.27 -1.25
C TRP A 308 11.28 1.82 -0.90
N LEU A 309 10.28 0.93 -0.83
CA LEU A 309 10.47 -0.50 -0.66
C LEU A 309 11.28 -1.10 -1.81
N ALA A 310 10.91 -0.80 -3.06
CA ALA A 310 11.66 -1.27 -4.24
C ALA A 310 13.13 -0.81 -4.21
N ASN A 311 13.36 0.46 -3.86
CA ASN A 311 14.70 1.01 -3.69
C ASN A 311 15.47 0.34 -2.55
N ALA A 312 14.86 0.12 -1.38
CA ALA A 312 15.52 -0.41 -0.19
C ALA A 312 16.07 -1.83 -0.44
N TYR A 313 15.23 -2.71 -1.00
CA TYR A 313 15.62 -4.09 -1.32
C TYR A 313 16.65 -4.17 -2.46
N SER A 314 16.69 -3.17 -3.34
CA SER A 314 17.67 -3.10 -4.43
C SER A 314 19.01 -2.47 -4.01
N LYS A 315 19.01 -1.53 -3.05
CA LYS A 315 20.23 -0.98 -2.42
C LYS A 315 20.94 -2.01 -1.54
N SER A 316 20.19 -2.81 -0.80
CA SER A 316 20.77 -3.87 0.04
C SER A 316 21.51 -4.93 -0.78
N ALA A 317 21.20 -5.06 -2.08
CA ALA A 317 21.92 -5.94 -3.00
C ALA A 317 23.30 -5.39 -3.43
N SER A 318 23.57 -4.09 -3.26
CA SER A 318 24.79 -3.43 -3.73
C SER A 318 25.81 -3.07 -2.63
N GLY A 319 25.52 -3.36 -1.35
CA GLY A 319 26.43 -3.02 -0.24
C GLY A 319 26.29 -3.89 1.01
N VAL A 320 27.41 -4.51 1.40
CA VAL A 320 27.73 -5.25 2.64
C VAL A 320 27.28 -6.73 2.68
N HIS A 321 28.30 -7.60 2.71
CA HIS A 321 28.32 -9.08 2.77
C HIS A 321 28.12 -9.87 1.46
N GLY A 322 29.24 -10.12 0.78
CA GLY A 322 29.49 -11.39 0.07
C GLY A 322 28.79 -11.57 -1.28
N SER A 323 29.55 -11.97 -2.28
CA SER A 323 29.07 -12.24 -3.64
C SER A 323 28.07 -13.40 -3.70
N ASN A 324 26.78 -13.08 -3.71
CA ASN A 324 25.67 -13.79 -4.38
C ASN A 324 24.40 -12.94 -4.19
N SER A 325 24.09 -12.02 -5.11
CA SER A 325 22.98 -11.05 -4.97
C SER A 325 21.60 -11.72 -5.06
N THR A 326 21.18 -12.34 -3.96
CA THR A 326 19.82 -12.86 -3.78
C THR A 326 18.82 -11.75 -3.49
N LYS A 327 19.26 -10.58 -2.99
CA LYS A 327 18.34 -9.46 -2.75
C LYS A 327 17.92 -8.75 -4.05
N GLY A 328 16.67 -8.29 -4.10
CA GLY A 328 16.16 -7.52 -5.23
C GLY A 328 14.68 -7.19 -5.12
N ALA A 329 14.19 -6.34 -6.01
CA ALA A 329 12.78 -5.98 -6.05
C ALA A 329 12.20 -5.98 -7.46
N TRP A 330 10.88 -6.07 -7.54
CA TRP A 330 10.10 -5.76 -8.71
C TRP A 330 8.97 -4.81 -8.31
N LYS A 331 8.60 -3.95 -9.24
CA LYS A 331 7.50 -3.02 -9.05
C LYS A 331 6.53 -3.08 -10.22
N TYR A 332 5.24 -3.00 -9.91
CA TYR A 332 4.20 -2.73 -10.89
C TYR A 332 3.25 -1.62 -10.43
N GLN A 333 2.52 -1.03 -11.37
CA GLN A 333 1.35 -0.20 -11.11
C GLN A 333 0.13 -0.88 -11.73
N PHE A 334 -0.97 -0.89 -10.99
CA PHE A 334 -2.28 -1.31 -11.49
C PHE A 334 -3.05 -0.09 -11.97
N SER A 335 -3.32 -0.03 -13.26
CA SER A 335 -3.98 1.08 -13.96
C SER A 335 -5.27 0.65 -14.65
N VAL A 336 -5.89 -0.46 -14.21
CA VAL A 336 -7.18 -0.87 -14.75
C VAL A 336 -8.29 0.04 -14.22
N PRO A 337 -8.99 0.80 -15.08
CA PRO A 337 -9.97 1.80 -14.64
C PRO A 337 -11.10 1.17 -13.79
N PRO A 338 -11.53 1.81 -12.69
CA PRO A 338 -11.15 3.17 -12.28
C PRO A 338 -9.87 3.25 -11.43
N SER A 339 -9.15 2.15 -11.21
CA SER A 339 -7.85 2.12 -10.52
C SER A 339 -7.83 2.73 -9.10
N GLU A 340 -8.95 2.71 -8.38
CA GLU A 340 -9.01 3.20 -7.00
C GLU A 340 -8.23 2.30 -6.02
N HIS A 341 -8.03 2.77 -4.79
CA HIS A 341 -7.43 1.97 -3.73
C HIS A 341 -8.17 0.63 -3.55
N GLY A 342 -7.42 -0.48 -3.57
CA GLY A 342 -7.96 -1.84 -3.52
C GLY A 342 -8.53 -2.38 -4.83
N ALA A 343 -8.57 -1.62 -5.93
CA ALA A 343 -9.09 -2.10 -7.22
C ALA A 343 -8.33 -3.32 -7.77
N ASP A 344 -7.03 -3.45 -7.47
CA ASP A 344 -6.23 -4.61 -7.85
C ASP A 344 -6.64 -5.90 -7.12
N LEU A 345 -7.42 -5.83 -6.04
CA LEU A 345 -8.01 -6.99 -5.39
C LEU A 345 -8.94 -7.78 -6.33
N ASP A 346 -9.55 -7.15 -7.34
CA ASP A 346 -10.25 -7.85 -8.44
C ASP A 346 -9.38 -8.99 -9.01
N ALA A 347 -8.07 -8.71 -9.15
CA ALA A 347 -7.18 -9.60 -9.83
C ALA A 347 -6.98 -10.92 -9.08
N TYR A 348 -7.07 -10.95 -7.75
CA TYR A 348 -6.70 -12.13 -6.94
C TYR A 348 -7.65 -12.49 -5.79
N GLN A 349 -8.72 -11.71 -5.58
CA GLN A 349 -9.80 -12.02 -4.63
C GLN A 349 -11.16 -11.99 -5.36
N ALA A 350 -11.68 -13.18 -5.67
CA ALA A 350 -12.87 -13.36 -6.50
C ALA A 350 -14.08 -12.50 -6.09
N PHE A 351 -14.33 -12.37 -4.78
CA PHE A 351 -15.49 -11.63 -4.27
C PHE A 351 -15.42 -10.13 -4.58
N ASN A 352 -14.22 -9.55 -4.71
CA ASN A 352 -14.05 -8.12 -5.00
C ASN A 352 -14.43 -7.79 -6.44
N ARG A 353 -14.50 -8.76 -7.36
CA ARG A 353 -14.88 -8.51 -8.76
C ARG A 353 -16.25 -7.89 -8.92
N GLU A 354 -17.17 -8.19 -8.01
CA GLU A 354 -18.53 -7.65 -8.08
C GLU A 354 -18.63 -6.24 -7.46
N THR A 355 -17.63 -5.84 -6.67
CA THR A 355 -17.64 -4.58 -5.91
C THR A 355 -16.61 -3.56 -6.41
N LEU A 356 -15.46 -4.03 -6.90
CA LEU A 356 -14.31 -3.24 -7.36
C LEU A 356 -13.94 -3.77 -8.75
N GLY A 357 -14.22 -2.99 -9.80
CA GLY A 357 -13.80 -3.35 -11.17
C GLY A 357 -14.69 -4.38 -11.89
N LYS A 358 -16.00 -4.41 -11.60
CA LYS A 358 -16.91 -5.34 -12.28
C LYS A 358 -16.83 -5.22 -13.79
N GLY A 359 -16.30 -6.27 -14.40
CA GLY A 359 -16.17 -6.38 -15.85
C GLY A 359 -15.03 -5.55 -16.46
N THR A 360 -14.15 -4.95 -15.65
CA THR A 360 -13.05 -4.07 -16.12
C THR A 360 -11.77 -4.83 -16.46
N MET A 361 -11.63 -6.09 -16.02
CA MET A 361 -10.50 -6.97 -16.35
C MET A 361 -10.91 -8.15 -17.24
N THR A 362 -10.03 -8.53 -18.18
CA THR A 362 -10.14 -9.79 -18.92
C THR A 362 -9.55 -10.95 -18.13
N ALA A 363 -9.96 -12.17 -18.48
CA ALA A 363 -9.43 -13.38 -17.85
C ALA A 363 -7.90 -13.50 -18.03
N ALA A 364 -7.37 -13.14 -19.19
CA ALA A 364 -5.94 -13.18 -19.49
C ALA A 364 -5.13 -12.23 -18.59
N ALA A 365 -5.56 -10.96 -18.48
CA ALA A 365 -4.93 -9.99 -17.59
C ALA A 365 -4.93 -10.47 -16.13
N ARG A 366 -6.09 -10.98 -15.69
CA ARG A 366 -6.28 -11.45 -14.33
C ARG A 366 -5.37 -12.64 -14.00
N GLN A 367 -5.37 -13.66 -14.86
CA GLN A 367 -4.50 -14.83 -14.70
C GLN A 367 -3.02 -14.44 -14.76
N ALA A 368 -2.64 -13.48 -15.60
CA ALA A 368 -1.27 -13.00 -15.66
C ALA A 368 -0.79 -12.40 -14.32
N VAL A 369 -1.62 -11.59 -13.65
CA VAL A 369 -1.31 -11.05 -12.31
C VAL A 369 -1.24 -12.16 -11.26
N GLN A 370 -2.21 -13.08 -11.26
CA GLN A 370 -2.25 -14.22 -10.33
C GLN A 370 -1.02 -15.12 -10.48
N LEU A 371 -0.62 -15.42 -11.71
CA LEU A 371 0.58 -16.21 -12.01
C LEU A 371 1.85 -15.47 -11.64
N ALA A 372 1.92 -14.15 -11.84
CA ALA A 372 3.08 -13.37 -11.41
C ALA A 372 3.28 -13.41 -9.89
N TRP A 373 2.20 -13.27 -9.12
CA TRP A 373 2.23 -13.43 -7.66
C TRP A 373 2.66 -14.83 -7.25
N GLY A 374 2.04 -15.88 -7.81
CA GLY A 374 2.40 -17.25 -7.46
C GLY A 374 3.81 -17.63 -7.87
N ARG A 375 4.30 -17.15 -9.02
CA ARG A 375 5.70 -17.35 -9.42
C ARG A 375 6.68 -16.62 -8.52
N PHE A 376 6.36 -15.41 -8.04
CA PHE A 376 7.18 -14.75 -7.04
C PHE A 376 7.25 -15.56 -5.74
N ILE A 377 6.15 -16.19 -5.33
CA ILE A 377 6.08 -17.05 -4.13
C ILE A 377 6.86 -18.36 -4.34
N ILE A 378 6.71 -19.02 -5.49
CA ILE A 378 7.22 -20.37 -5.77
C ILE A 378 8.64 -20.37 -6.39
N HIS A 379 9.04 -19.28 -7.04
CA HIS A 379 10.27 -19.21 -7.83
C HIS A 379 11.11 -17.95 -7.57
N ASP A 380 10.70 -17.10 -6.62
CA ASP A 380 11.41 -15.86 -6.28
C ASP A 380 11.52 -14.85 -7.45
N ASP A 381 10.67 -15.00 -8.47
CA ASP A 381 10.64 -14.21 -9.70
C ASP A 381 9.19 -14.07 -10.22
N PRO A 382 8.66 -12.84 -10.41
CA PRO A 382 7.28 -12.63 -10.83
C PRO A 382 7.07 -12.72 -12.35
N THR A 383 8.13 -12.86 -13.15
CA THR A 383 8.04 -12.79 -14.61
C THR A 383 7.47 -14.07 -15.22
N LEU A 384 6.71 -13.95 -16.30
CA LEU A 384 6.08 -15.10 -16.95
C LEU A 384 6.93 -15.66 -18.12
N PRO A 385 7.07 -17.00 -18.23
CA PRO A 385 7.56 -17.66 -19.42
C PRO A 385 6.72 -17.36 -20.67
N GLU A 386 7.36 -17.36 -21.84
CA GLU A 386 6.71 -17.04 -23.13
C GLU A 386 5.61 -18.04 -23.53
N ASP A 387 5.72 -19.30 -23.14
CA ASP A 387 4.70 -20.32 -23.36
C ASP A 387 3.45 -20.08 -22.50
N ILE A 388 3.61 -19.65 -21.25
CA ILE A 388 2.50 -19.22 -20.39
C ILE A 388 1.82 -17.99 -21.00
N ILE A 389 2.59 -16.97 -21.40
CA ILE A 389 2.05 -15.77 -22.06
C ILE A 389 1.25 -16.15 -23.31
N ARG A 390 1.79 -17.04 -24.14
CA ARG A 390 1.09 -17.52 -25.35
C ARG A 390 -0.21 -18.23 -25.00
N SER A 391 -0.22 -19.07 -23.95
CA SER A 391 -1.43 -19.78 -23.53
C SER A 391 -2.55 -18.85 -23.06
N LEU A 392 -2.22 -17.70 -22.48
CA LEU A 392 -3.18 -16.69 -22.03
C LEU A 392 -3.67 -15.78 -23.18
N THR A 393 -2.88 -15.64 -24.23
CA THR A 393 -3.12 -14.68 -25.34
C THR A 393 -3.56 -15.35 -26.65
N THR A 394 -3.77 -16.66 -26.62
CA THR A 394 -4.18 -17.46 -27.79
C THR A 394 -5.41 -18.29 -27.45
N SER A 395 -6.43 -18.24 -28.32
CA SER A 395 -7.64 -19.04 -28.19
C SER A 395 -7.36 -20.54 -28.42
N ALA A 396 -8.31 -21.40 -28.06
CA ALA A 396 -8.23 -22.85 -28.31
C ALA A 396 -8.06 -23.20 -29.80
N ASN A 397 -8.48 -22.32 -30.71
CA ASN A 397 -8.34 -22.49 -32.16
C ASN A 397 -7.04 -21.90 -32.73
N GLY A 398 -6.12 -21.44 -31.87
CA GLY A 398 -4.82 -20.90 -32.26
C GLY A 398 -4.85 -19.45 -32.72
N THR A 399 -5.95 -18.71 -32.53
CA THR A 399 -6.05 -17.29 -32.89
C THR A 399 -5.64 -16.41 -31.73
N SER A 400 -4.90 -15.32 -32.00
CA SER A 400 -4.63 -14.30 -30.98
C SER A 400 -5.95 -13.75 -30.43
N THR A 401 -6.02 -13.56 -29.12
CA THR A 401 -7.16 -12.95 -28.42
C THR A 401 -7.15 -11.41 -28.50
N GLY A 402 -6.12 -10.82 -29.11
CA GLY A 402 -5.89 -9.36 -29.10
C GLY A 402 -5.20 -8.85 -27.83
N GLU A 403 -5.07 -9.70 -26.81
CA GLU A 403 -4.40 -9.42 -25.54
C GLU A 403 -2.89 -9.19 -25.73
N ASN A 404 -2.33 -8.16 -25.10
CA ASN A 404 -0.90 -7.92 -25.06
C ASN A 404 -0.43 -7.82 -23.60
N ILE A 405 0.10 -8.93 -23.10
CA ILE A 405 0.69 -9.03 -21.77
C ILE A 405 2.20 -9.28 -21.81
N SER A 406 2.85 -9.19 -22.98
CA SER A 406 4.24 -9.64 -23.17
C SER A 406 5.26 -8.89 -22.31
N ALA A 407 4.93 -7.68 -21.85
CA ALA A 407 5.77 -6.90 -20.96
C ALA A 407 6.07 -7.59 -19.62
N ILE A 408 5.25 -8.55 -19.18
CA ILE A 408 5.47 -9.30 -17.94
C ILE A 408 6.54 -10.39 -18.08
N SER A 409 7.06 -10.63 -19.29
CA SER A 409 8.04 -11.69 -19.52
C SER A 409 9.41 -11.38 -18.93
N SER A 410 10.21 -12.42 -18.70
CA SER A 410 11.56 -12.28 -18.15
C SER A 410 12.50 -11.48 -19.05
N ALA A 411 12.19 -11.36 -20.34
CA ALA A 411 12.93 -10.55 -21.30
C ALA A 411 12.66 -9.05 -21.14
N ASN A 412 11.51 -8.67 -20.55
CA ASN A 412 11.02 -7.30 -20.50
C ASN A 412 10.98 -6.73 -19.08
N TRP A 413 10.47 -7.49 -18.10
CA TRP A 413 10.32 -7.03 -16.73
C TRP A 413 11.54 -7.39 -15.88
N SER A 414 12.58 -6.58 -15.99
CA SER A 414 13.78 -6.72 -15.18
C SER A 414 13.53 -6.37 -13.72
N ARG A 415 14.41 -6.88 -12.84
CA ARG A 415 14.50 -6.40 -11.45
C ARG A 415 14.66 -4.89 -11.41
N TRP A 416 14.08 -4.28 -10.38
CA TRP A 416 14.28 -2.88 -10.04
C TRP A 416 15.77 -2.63 -9.79
N SER A 417 16.29 -1.59 -10.44
CA SER A 417 17.68 -1.13 -10.29
C SER A 417 17.64 0.24 -9.64
N VAL A 418 18.62 0.53 -8.79
CA VAL A 418 18.87 1.89 -8.27
C VAL A 418 20.04 2.57 -8.96
N ASP A 419 20.65 1.91 -9.95
CA ASP A 419 21.73 2.45 -10.75
C ASP A 419 21.17 3.38 -11.84
N VAL A 420 21.45 4.67 -11.71
CA VAL A 420 21.06 5.69 -12.69
C VAL A 420 21.68 5.47 -14.07
N SER A 421 22.77 4.70 -14.18
CA SER A 421 23.38 4.36 -15.47
C SER A 421 22.59 3.32 -16.26
N SER A 422 21.65 2.60 -15.64
CA SER A 422 20.83 1.57 -16.30
C SER A 422 19.63 2.12 -17.07
N GLY A 423 19.60 3.42 -17.41
CA GLY A 423 18.49 4.05 -18.12
C GLY A 423 17.25 4.35 -17.26
N GLY A 424 17.39 4.27 -15.93
CA GLY A 424 16.33 4.57 -14.96
C GLY A 424 15.54 3.34 -14.50
N ASN A 425 14.70 3.56 -13.50
CA ASN A 425 13.91 2.50 -12.87
C ASN A 425 12.71 2.20 -13.76
N HIS A 426 12.52 0.93 -14.13
CA HIS A 426 11.38 0.50 -14.93
C HIS A 426 10.41 -0.31 -14.07
N MET A 427 9.11 -0.09 -14.28
CA MET A 427 8.05 -0.87 -13.65
C MET A 427 7.07 -1.39 -14.69
N LEU A 428 6.41 -2.49 -14.36
CA LEU A 428 5.30 -3.01 -15.15
C LEU A 428 4.07 -2.12 -14.92
N ASN A 429 3.41 -1.70 -15.98
CA ASN A 429 2.10 -1.06 -15.92
C ASN A 429 1.04 -2.07 -16.39
N VAL A 430 0.19 -2.51 -15.48
CA VAL A 430 -0.94 -3.40 -15.72
C VAL A 430 -2.12 -2.53 -16.13
N ASN A 431 -2.52 -2.56 -17.40
CA ASN A 431 -3.58 -1.71 -17.93
C ASN A 431 -4.51 -2.48 -18.88
N MET A 432 -5.72 -1.96 -19.05
CA MET A 432 -6.75 -2.42 -19.97
C MET A 432 -7.10 -1.30 -20.95
N THR A 433 -7.42 -1.65 -22.19
CA THR A 433 -7.89 -0.73 -23.23
C THR A 433 -9.08 -1.33 -23.96
N GLY A 434 -9.71 -0.54 -24.84
CA GLY A 434 -10.93 -0.98 -25.52
C GLY A 434 -12.10 -1.03 -24.55
N GLY A 435 -13.02 -1.96 -24.80
CA GLY A 435 -14.26 -2.10 -24.04
C GLY A 435 -15.32 -1.07 -24.43
N VAL A 436 -16.42 -1.11 -23.69
CA VAL A 436 -17.50 -0.11 -23.76
C VAL A 436 -17.52 0.71 -22.48
N PRO A 437 -17.79 2.03 -22.55
CA PRO A 437 -17.85 2.85 -21.36
C PRO A 437 -19.09 2.52 -20.53
N GLU A 438 -18.89 2.35 -19.23
CA GLU A 438 -19.95 2.25 -18.22
C GLU A 438 -19.72 3.34 -17.18
N VAL A 439 -20.79 4.06 -16.84
CA VAL A 439 -20.74 5.08 -15.79
C VAL A 439 -21.25 4.48 -14.50
N ILE A 440 -20.41 4.48 -13.48
CA ILE A 440 -20.78 4.10 -12.12
C ILE A 440 -20.87 5.34 -11.23
N SER A 441 -21.75 5.27 -10.24
CA SER A 441 -21.87 6.31 -9.22
C SER A 441 -20.95 5.96 -8.06
N TRP A 442 -19.91 6.75 -7.85
CA TRP A 442 -19.02 6.64 -6.71
C TRP A 442 -19.39 7.70 -5.66
N THR A 443 -19.40 7.35 -4.38
CA THR A 443 -19.76 8.29 -3.31
C THR A 443 -18.91 8.00 -2.08
N PRO A 444 -18.00 8.91 -1.67
CA PRO A 444 -17.21 8.74 -0.47
C PRO A 444 -18.02 9.05 0.77
N VAL A 445 -17.35 8.96 1.91
CA VAL A 445 -17.89 9.22 3.24
C VAL A 445 -18.43 10.65 3.40
N ASP A 446 -17.92 11.64 2.63
CA ASP A 446 -18.45 13.01 2.66
C ASP A 446 -19.81 13.17 1.94
N GLY A 447 -20.29 12.13 1.25
CA GLY A 447 -21.58 12.12 0.56
C GLY A 447 -21.56 12.72 -0.85
N THR A 448 -20.41 13.16 -1.36
CA THR A 448 -20.28 13.74 -2.71
C THR A 448 -20.39 12.66 -3.78
N THR A 449 -21.38 12.73 -4.67
CA THR A 449 -21.50 11.76 -5.76
C THR A 449 -20.68 12.17 -6.99
N ILE A 450 -19.79 11.27 -7.43
CA ILE A 450 -18.96 11.42 -8.63
C ILE A 450 -19.37 10.35 -9.65
N ASN A 451 -19.57 10.77 -10.89
CA ASN A 451 -19.80 9.85 -12.01
C ASN A 451 -18.45 9.41 -12.56
N VAL A 452 -18.09 8.16 -12.34
CA VAL A 452 -16.82 7.56 -12.74
C VAL A 452 -17.06 6.73 -13.99
N THR A 453 -16.29 6.96 -15.05
CA THR A 453 -16.37 6.14 -16.27
C THR A 453 -15.34 5.04 -16.22
N GLN A 454 -15.80 3.79 -16.18
CA GLN A 454 -14.97 2.60 -16.32
C GLN A 454 -15.17 1.99 -17.71
N MET A 455 -14.19 1.21 -18.17
CA MET A 455 -14.29 0.46 -19.42
C MET A 455 -14.57 -1.01 -19.11
N VAL A 456 -15.66 -1.55 -19.66
CA VAL A 456 -16.09 -2.93 -19.40
C VAL A 456 -16.25 -3.73 -20.68
N ASN A 457 -16.37 -5.06 -20.54
CA ASN A 457 -16.68 -5.94 -21.66
C ASN A 457 -18.05 -5.64 -22.30
N PRO A 458 -18.22 -5.94 -23.61
CA PRO A 458 -17.28 -6.64 -24.50
C PRO A 458 -16.21 -5.72 -25.11
N GLY A 459 -15.10 -6.33 -25.56
CA GLY A 459 -14.05 -5.67 -26.34
C GLY A 459 -12.88 -5.12 -25.53
N LEU A 460 -12.76 -5.49 -24.26
CA LEU A 460 -11.58 -5.17 -23.46
C LEU A 460 -10.36 -5.97 -23.92
N GLU A 461 -9.20 -5.32 -23.86
CA GLU A 461 -7.91 -5.89 -24.22
C GLU A 461 -6.84 -5.41 -23.23
N ALA A 462 -6.10 -6.33 -22.65
CA ALA A 462 -4.94 -6.03 -21.82
C ALA A 462 -3.82 -5.40 -22.63
N ARG A 463 -3.20 -4.37 -22.06
CA ARG A 463 -2.06 -3.66 -22.62
C ARG A 463 -1.00 -3.45 -21.55
N PHE A 464 -0.32 -4.53 -21.19
CA PHE A 464 0.78 -4.44 -20.24
C PHE A 464 1.98 -3.82 -20.93
N ARG A 465 2.66 -2.92 -20.23
CA ARG A 465 3.85 -2.25 -20.77
C ARG A 465 4.87 -1.99 -19.68
N MET A 466 6.14 -1.95 -20.08
CA MET A 466 7.19 -1.41 -19.22
C MET A 466 7.18 0.11 -19.33
N VAL A 467 7.22 0.79 -18.18
CA VAL A 467 7.24 2.25 -18.11
C VAL A 467 8.41 2.73 -17.28
N ASN A 468 8.94 3.91 -17.60
CA ASN A 468 9.97 4.55 -16.80
C ASN A 468 9.33 5.12 -15.54
N ALA A 469 9.58 4.49 -14.40
CA ALA A 469 8.95 4.83 -13.12
C ALA A 469 9.34 6.23 -12.60
N ASN A 470 10.44 6.83 -13.10
CA ASN A 470 10.81 8.20 -12.74
C ASN A 470 9.92 9.23 -13.43
N SER A 471 9.77 9.13 -14.75
CA SER A 471 9.01 10.11 -15.55
C SER A 471 7.51 9.82 -15.62
N TRP A 472 7.09 8.60 -15.28
CA TRP A 472 5.69 8.19 -15.25
C TRP A 472 4.81 9.16 -14.45
N GLU A 473 3.61 9.41 -14.95
CA GLU A 473 2.60 10.24 -14.28
C GLU A 473 3.11 11.65 -13.95
N GLY A 474 3.79 12.25 -14.92
CA GLY A 474 4.29 13.61 -14.82
C GLY A 474 5.44 13.75 -13.82
N GLY A 475 6.32 12.75 -13.69
CA GLY A 475 7.47 12.80 -12.77
C GLY A 475 7.20 12.22 -11.37
N ARG A 476 6.31 11.24 -11.25
CA ARG A 476 5.93 10.60 -9.98
C ARG A 476 7.13 10.10 -9.19
N GLY A 477 8.10 9.45 -9.84
CA GLY A 477 9.31 8.98 -9.15
C GLY A 477 10.21 10.12 -8.64
N GLU A 478 10.18 11.31 -9.25
CA GLU A 478 10.85 12.50 -8.74
C GLU A 478 10.15 13.04 -7.49
N ARG A 479 8.82 13.12 -7.50
CA ARG A 479 8.04 13.49 -6.32
C ARG A 479 8.22 12.51 -5.17
N CYS A 480 8.34 11.22 -5.44
CA CYS A 480 8.66 10.23 -4.40
C CYS A 480 10.07 10.38 -3.80
N ARG A 481 11.04 10.91 -4.56
CA ARG A 481 12.35 11.30 -4.01
C ARG A 481 12.25 12.58 -3.17
N LEU A 482 11.41 13.54 -3.57
CA LEU A 482 11.12 14.72 -2.76
C LEU A 482 10.51 14.31 -1.41
N TRP A 483 9.48 13.47 -1.40
CA TRP A 483 8.86 12.98 -0.17
C TRP A 483 9.86 12.29 0.75
N GLN A 484 10.72 11.43 0.19
CA GLN A 484 11.79 10.79 0.98
C GLN A 484 12.74 11.82 1.61
N SER A 485 13.02 12.93 0.94
CA SER A 485 13.86 14.02 1.48
C SER A 485 13.15 14.85 2.57
N LEU A 486 11.81 14.85 2.57
CA LEU A 486 10.98 15.57 3.53
C LEU A 486 10.60 14.72 4.75
N GLY A 487 10.90 13.42 4.78
CA GLY A 487 10.46 12.51 5.84
C GLY A 487 10.92 12.85 7.26
N ALA A 488 11.95 13.69 7.42
CA ALA A 488 12.34 14.20 8.74
C ALA A 488 11.35 15.25 9.31
N VAL A 489 10.62 15.96 8.45
CA VAL A 489 9.69 17.06 8.81
C VAL A 489 8.23 16.73 8.53
N VAL A 490 7.96 15.69 7.74
CA VAL A 490 6.69 14.98 7.78
C VAL A 490 6.71 14.17 9.08
N PRO A 491 5.77 14.37 10.02
CA PRO A 491 5.52 13.33 11.02
C PRO A 491 5.06 12.13 10.19
N GLU A 492 5.93 11.13 10.11
CA GLU A 492 5.95 10.17 9.03
C GLU A 492 6.13 8.80 9.58
#